data_AF-A0A922FM65-F1
#
_entry.id   AF-A0A922FM65-F1
#
_cell.length_a   1.000
_cell.length_b   1.000
_cell.length_c   1.000
_cell.angle_alpha   90.00
_cell.angle_beta   90.00
_cell.angle_gamma   90.00
#
_symmetry.space_group_name_H-M   'P 1'
#
loop_
_entity.id
_entity.type
_entity.pdbx_description
1 polymer ?
#
loop_
_entity_poly.entity_id
_entity_poly.type
_entity_poly.pdbx_seq_one_letter_code
_entity_poly.pdbx_strand_id
1 'polypeptide(L)'
;MATSVKKNFMPPSLISNLQQVLITRKNNSVEGHSNKIHEPTEAPSSSSSSSATSPCSGADVSKKENDCLKPVVLVTNEEGIQSPGLTFLVEALVCDGRFDVHVCAPQSDGSMSGHSVTIRETLTACSVEKCGATAYEVSGTPADCVSLALSGALFSWPKPDLVVSGVNKGSSCGNNMFYSGAVAGAREALICGVPSLCISLNWKKDMRYESDLKDAVIVCLPLIHAAVRDIERGTFPKSFLLNIQIPSCPLMNKGFKVSKQSLWRSFLSWRAVSANRDPSAGHFMSNQQSLGIKLAQLSRDASAAGAARRLNIHRKNVEIESVGVAGKFSSQETVKKYFRLELEDKDQKNADEDLDYKALEDGFVAITPLSLNPANWIEIQSSASNWLAVALANEQ
;
A
#
# COMPACT_ATOMS: atom_id res chain seq x y z
N MET A 1 39.90 14.52 -24.89
CA MET A 1 39.23 13.64 -25.88
C MET A 1 38.02 13.00 -25.23
N ALA A 2 36.85 13.23 -25.85
CA ALA A 2 35.51 12.65 -25.69
C ALA A 2 35.09 11.94 -24.39
N THR A 3 34.09 12.56 -23.74
CA THR A 3 33.18 11.99 -22.75
C THR A 3 32.16 11.05 -23.43
N SER A 4 32.02 9.82 -22.92
CA SER A 4 31.04 8.84 -23.40
C SER A 4 29.71 9.00 -22.66
N VAL A 5 28.71 9.57 -23.36
CA VAL A 5 27.32 9.67 -22.93
C VAL A 5 26.69 8.27 -22.90
N LYS A 6 26.39 7.75 -21.70
CA LYS A 6 25.54 6.55 -21.55
C LYS A 6 24.11 6.93 -21.94
N LYS A 7 23.66 6.45 -23.11
CA LYS A 7 22.26 6.52 -23.53
C LYS A 7 21.44 5.54 -22.69
N ASN A 8 20.47 6.06 -21.94
CA ASN A 8 19.44 5.28 -21.26
C ASN A 8 18.58 4.56 -22.31
N PHE A 9 18.91 3.31 -22.61
CA PHE A 9 18.03 2.43 -23.36
C PHE A 9 17.01 1.82 -22.41
N MET A 10 15.73 2.09 -22.68
CA MET A 10 14.63 1.35 -22.05
C MET A 10 14.77 -0.14 -22.42
N PRO A 11 14.53 -1.08 -21.48
CA PRO A 11 14.69 -2.50 -21.75
C PRO A 11 13.75 -2.97 -22.88
N PRO A 12 14.18 -3.89 -23.76
CA PRO A 12 13.39 -4.33 -24.93
C PRO A 12 11.98 -4.86 -24.59
N SER A 13 11.81 -5.44 -23.40
CA SER A 13 10.52 -5.93 -22.90
C SER A 13 9.49 -4.82 -22.66
N LEU A 14 9.94 -3.66 -22.19
CA LEU A 14 9.08 -2.48 -21.99
C LEU A 14 8.59 -1.92 -23.32
N ILE A 15 9.45 -1.95 -24.36
CA ILE A 15 9.12 -1.51 -25.71
C ILE A 15 8.09 -2.45 -26.35
N SER A 16 8.28 -3.77 -26.21
CA SER A 16 7.36 -4.78 -26.77
C SER A 16 5.94 -4.67 -26.19
N ASN A 17 5.82 -4.51 -24.88
CA ASN A 17 4.52 -4.39 -24.22
C ASN A 17 3.83 -3.05 -24.55
N LEU A 18 4.59 -1.94 -24.60
CA LEU A 18 4.06 -0.64 -25.03
C LEU A 18 3.61 -0.66 -26.49
N GLN A 19 4.37 -1.32 -27.38
CA GLN A 19 4.00 -1.46 -28.78
C GLN A 19 2.71 -2.26 -28.95
N GLN A 20 2.53 -3.37 -28.23
CA GLN A 20 1.27 -4.11 -28.28
C GLN A 20 0.09 -3.27 -27.76
N VAL A 21 0.24 -2.56 -26.65
CA VAL A 21 -0.82 -1.68 -26.11
C VAL A 21 -1.18 -0.56 -27.08
N LEU A 22 -0.18 0.04 -27.74
CA LEU A 22 -0.40 1.09 -28.76
C LEU A 22 -1.07 0.53 -30.03
N ILE A 23 -0.74 -0.69 -30.45
CA ILE A 23 -1.38 -1.37 -31.59
C ILE A 23 -2.86 -1.66 -31.27
N THR A 24 -3.17 -2.14 -30.07
CA THR A 24 -4.56 -2.37 -29.63
C THR A 24 -5.37 -1.07 -29.62
N ARG A 25 -4.75 0.05 -29.22
CA ARG A 25 -5.39 1.38 -29.24
C ARG A 25 -5.61 1.91 -30.67
N LYS A 26 -4.69 1.60 -31.60
CA LYS A 26 -4.82 1.93 -33.02
C LYS A 26 -5.89 1.09 -33.71
N ASN A 27 -6.03 -0.20 -33.37
CA ASN A 27 -7.09 -1.04 -33.93
C ASN A 27 -8.49 -0.63 -33.42
N ASN A 28 -8.61 -0.22 -32.16
CA ASN A 28 -9.89 0.29 -31.61
C ASN A 28 -10.30 1.67 -32.14
N SER A 29 -9.40 2.41 -32.81
CA SER A 29 -9.71 3.70 -33.45
C SER A 29 -10.02 3.57 -34.95
N VAL A 30 -9.88 2.37 -35.54
CA VAL A 30 -10.14 2.12 -36.97
C VAL A 30 -11.57 1.59 -37.23
N GLU A 31 -12.29 1.10 -36.21
CA GLU A 31 -13.68 0.61 -36.39
C GLU A 31 -14.78 1.67 -36.24
N GLY A 32 -14.44 2.95 -36.12
CA GLY A 32 -15.45 4.00 -36.03
C GLY A 32 -14.97 5.32 -36.60
N HIS A 33 -15.07 5.50 -37.91
CA HIS A 33 -15.53 6.73 -38.59
C HIS A 33 -15.35 6.56 -40.11
N SER A 34 -16.45 6.42 -40.84
CA SER A 34 -16.50 6.54 -42.29
C SER A 34 -17.49 7.64 -42.65
N ASN A 35 -17.12 8.46 -43.64
CA ASN A 35 -17.82 9.60 -44.28
C ASN A 35 -17.65 10.95 -43.55
N LYS A 36 -17.29 12.08 -44.17
CA LYS A 36 -17.25 12.51 -45.59
C LYS A 36 -16.24 13.66 -45.76
N ILE A 37 -15.64 13.72 -46.94
CA ILE A 37 -14.69 14.74 -47.44
C ILE A 37 -15.44 15.98 -47.93
N HIS A 38 -14.94 17.19 -47.62
CA HIS A 38 -14.90 18.34 -48.54
C HIS A 38 -14.03 19.49 -47.96
N GLU A 39 -12.96 19.82 -48.69
CA GLU A 39 -12.26 21.11 -48.72
C GLU A 39 -12.67 21.82 -50.05
N PRO A 40 -12.42 23.14 -50.30
CA PRO A 40 -11.16 23.82 -50.00
C PRO A 40 -11.17 25.35 -49.69
N THR A 41 -9.96 25.84 -49.37
CA THR A 41 -9.30 27.11 -49.79
C THR A 41 -9.39 28.42 -48.97
N GLU A 42 -8.18 29.00 -48.87
CA GLU A 42 -7.77 30.43 -48.88
C GLU A 42 -7.48 31.17 -47.55
N ALA A 43 -6.20 31.57 -47.44
CA ALA A 43 -5.71 32.72 -46.67
C ALA A 43 -5.78 33.99 -47.53
N PRO A 44 -5.70 35.20 -46.94
CA PRO A 44 -4.42 35.91 -47.04
C PRO A 44 -4.04 36.81 -45.84
N SER A 45 -2.84 37.34 -46.01
CA SER A 45 -1.94 38.16 -45.19
C SER A 45 -2.33 39.62 -44.93
N SER A 46 -1.67 40.22 -43.93
CA SER A 46 -1.16 41.62 -43.82
C SER A 46 -0.90 41.94 -42.32
N SER A 47 -0.01 42.81 -41.84
CA SER A 47 1.28 43.41 -42.23
C SER A 47 1.57 44.54 -41.22
N SER A 48 2.84 44.71 -40.78
CA SER A 48 3.50 45.97 -40.28
C SER A 48 2.92 46.68 -39.03
N SER A 49 3.62 47.39 -38.13
CA SER A 49 4.90 48.15 -38.09
C SER A 49 5.11 48.61 -36.62
N SER A 50 6.24 48.37 -35.92
CA SER A 50 7.51 49.13 -35.81
C SER A 50 7.48 50.56 -35.23
N SER A 51 8.15 50.77 -34.06
CA SER A 51 9.06 51.90 -33.66
C SER A 51 9.31 51.86 -32.13
N ALA A 52 10.50 51.54 -31.58
CA ALA A 52 11.74 52.35 -31.39
C ALA A 52 11.48 53.67 -30.59
N THR A 53 12.19 54.12 -29.52
CA THR A 53 13.58 53.86 -29.02
C THR A 53 13.84 54.58 -27.65
N SER A 54 14.74 54.00 -26.82
CA SER A 54 15.79 54.65 -25.96
C SER A 54 15.46 55.13 -24.50
N PRO A 55 16.47 55.40 -23.62
CA PRO A 55 17.05 54.39 -22.70
C PRO A 55 17.24 54.89 -21.24
N CYS A 56 17.55 54.02 -20.27
CA CYS A 56 18.28 54.40 -19.05
C CYS A 56 18.89 53.21 -18.30
N SER A 57 19.95 53.52 -17.58
CA SER A 57 21.08 52.70 -17.13
C SER A 57 20.86 51.84 -15.86
N GLY A 58 21.52 50.68 -15.85
CA GLY A 58 22.34 50.20 -14.72
C GLY A 58 21.62 49.70 -13.47
N ALA A 59 21.62 48.38 -13.27
CA ALA A 59 22.00 47.71 -12.01
C ALA A 59 21.73 46.20 -12.14
N ASP A 60 22.77 45.42 -11.87
CA ASP A 60 22.72 44.14 -11.19
C ASP A 60 21.65 43.12 -11.64
N VAL A 61 21.96 42.38 -12.73
CA VAL A 61 21.24 41.14 -13.04
C VAL A 61 21.75 40.05 -12.10
N SER A 62 21.29 40.12 -10.86
CA SER A 62 21.12 38.93 -10.04
C SER A 62 20.34 37.91 -10.87
N LYS A 63 20.89 36.71 -11.01
CA LYS A 63 20.13 35.55 -11.46
C LYS A 63 18.96 35.39 -10.49
N LYS A 64 17.79 35.94 -10.84
CA LYS A 64 16.53 35.40 -10.35
C LYS A 64 16.44 34.01 -10.97
N GLU A 65 16.94 33.02 -10.25
CA GLU A 65 16.38 31.68 -10.38
C GLU A 65 14.87 31.86 -10.29
N ASN A 66 14.17 31.43 -11.34
CA ASN A 66 12.75 31.14 -11.20
C ASN A 66 12.67 30.16 -10.04
N ASP A 67 12.26 30.64 -8.88
CA ASP A 67 11.93 29.84 -7.71
C ASP A 67 10.66 29.07 -8.07
N CYS A 68 10.83 28.09 -8.95
CA CYS A 68 9.80 27.12 -9.29
C CYS A 68 9.66 26.30 -8.02
N LEU A 69 8.61 26.57 -7.25
CA LEU A 69 8.28 25.83 -6.04
C LEU A 69 8.40 24.33 -6.36
N LYS A 70 9.19 23.62 -5.55
CA LYS A 70 9.41 22.19 -5.75
C LYS A 70 8.07 21.45 -5.66
N PRO A 71 7.83 20.42 -6.49
CA PRO A 71 6.62 19.61 -6.37
C PRO A 71 6.52 18.98 -4.98
N VAL A 72 5.32 19.04 -4.41
CA VAL A 72 5.04 18.53 -3.07
C VAL A 72 4.74 17.04 -3.16
N VAL A 73 5.53 16.23 -2.45
CA VAL A 73 5.34 14.78 -2.35
C VAL A 73 4.99 14.43 -0.92
N LEU A 74 3.78 13.91 -0.71
CA LEU A 74 3.34 13.38 0.58
C LEU A 74 3.66 11.88 0.66
N VAL A 75 4.30 11.45 1.74
CA VAL A 75 4.69 10.06 1.97
C VAL A 75 3.94 9.49 3.17
N THR A 76 3.44 8.25 3.04
CA THR A 76 2.81 7.47 4.11
C THR A 76 3.21 5.99 4.00
N ASN A 77 2.75 5.13 4.91
CA ASN A 77 2.90 3.67 4.85
C ASN A 77 1.86 2.98 5.75
N GLU A 78 1.90 1.64 5.84
CA GLU A 78 1.11 0.88 6.82
C GLU A 78 1.88 0.42 8.07
N GLU A 79 3.21 0.29 7.99
CA GLU A 79 4.05 -0.19 9.11
C GLU A 79 4.35 0.89 10.17
N GLY A 80 3.98 2.15 9.89
CA GLY A 80 4.13 3.30 10.79
C GLY A 80 5.39 4.15 10.58
N ILE A 81 5.44 5.29 11.27
CA ILE A 81 6.42 6.37 11.06
C ILE A 81 7.88 5.92 11.29
N GLN A 82 8.10 4.89 12.11
CA GLN A 82 9.43 4.34 12.40
C GLN A 82 9.85 3.21 11.45
N SER A 83 9.05 2.86 10.44
CA SER A 83 9.40 1.72 9.59
C SER A 83 10.68 1.98 8.76
N PRO A 84 11.54 0.96 8.56
CA PRO A 84 12.74 1.10 7.75
C PRO A 84 12.44 1.50 6.29
N GLY A 85 11.40 0.91 5.69
CA GLY A 85 11.03 1.17 4.30
C GLY A 85 10.55 2.61 4.06
N LEU A 86 9.80 3.18 5.00
CA LEU A 86 9.44 4.60 4.98
C LEU A 86 10.67 5.49 5.15
N THR A 87 11.53 5.15 6.11
CA THR A 87 12.75 5.90 6.41
C THR A 87 13.66 6.00 5.18
N PHE A 88 13.95 4.87 4.52
CA PHE A 88 14.79 4.86 3.32
C PHE A 88 14.16 5.62 2.14
N LEU A 89 12.83 5.55 1.99
CA LEU A 89 12.15 6.30 0.94
C LEU A 89 12.24 7.82 1.17
N VAL A 90 11.94 8.27 2.39
CA VAL A 90 11.98 9.69 2.75
C VAL A 90 13.41 10.22 2.62
N GLU A 91 14.40 9.51 3.15
CA GLU A 91 15.81 9.88 3.03
C GLU A 91 16.23 10.02 1.57
N ALA A 92 15.87 9.06 0.71
CA ALA A 92 16.21 9.11 -0.71
C ALA A 92 15.55 10.30 -1.43
N LEU A 93 14.27 10.58 -1.16
CA LEU A 93 13.55 11.70 -1.78
C LEU A 93 14.08 13.07 -1.32
N VAL A 94 14.40 13.21 -0.03
CA VAL A 94 14.99 14.44 0.52
C VAL A 94 16.39 14.66 -0.05
N CYS A 95 17.23 13.62 -0.08
CA CYS A 95 18.58 13.70 -0.65
C CYS A 95 18.58 13.99 -2.16
N ASP A 96 17.57 13.57 -2.92
CA ASP A 96 17.44 13.92 -4.34
C ASP A 96 17.26 15.44 -4.53
N GLY A 97 16.56 16.09 -3.59
CA GLY A 97 16.42 17.55 -3.54
C GLY A 97 15.48 18.16 -4.57
N ARG A 98 14.84 17.33 -5.43
CA ARG A 98 13.84 17.75 -6.43
C ARG A 98 12.47 18.07 -5.85
N PHE A 99 12.13 17.48 -4.72
CA PHE A 99 10.78 17.50 -4.15
C PHE A 99 10.76 18.26 -2.83
N ASP A 100 9.61 18.84 -2.52
CA ASP A 100 9.27 19.24 -1.16
C ASP A 100 8.58 18.05 -0.48
N VAL A 101 9.29 17.36 0.41
CA VAL A 101 8.87 16.07 0.96
C VAL A 101 8.19 16.26 2.31
N HIS A 102 6.97 15.75 2.44
CA HIS A 102 6.17 15.77 3.66
C HIS A 102 5.76 14.35 4.04
N VAL A 103 5.64 14.07 5.33
CA VAL A 103 5.31 12.72 5.82
C VAL A 103 4.10 12.78 6.76
N CYS A 104 3.13 11.90 6.54
CA CYS A 104 2.05 11.67 7.49
C CYS A 104 1.81 10.16 7.57
N ALA A 105 2.18 9.54 8.69
CA ALA A 105 2.17 8.08 8.80
C ALA A 105 1.65 7.62 10.18
N PRO A 106 1.14 6.38 10.27
CA PRO A 106 0.65 5.82 11.53
C PRO A 106 1.71 5.79 12.63
N GLN A 107 1.29 5.90 13.89
CA GLN A 107 2.14 5.74 15.07
C GLN A 107 2.64 4.29 15.23
N SER A 108 1.80 3.33 14.90
CA SER A 108 2.09 1.91 15.04
C SER A 108 1.76 1.16 13.77
N ASP A 109 2.24 -0.08 13.69
CA ASP A 109 1.92 -0.98 12.59
C ASP A 109 0.39 -1.16 12.46
N GLY A 110 -0.13 -0.66 11.35
CA GLY A 110 -1.52 -0.77 10.89
C GLY A 110 -1.66 -1.72 9.70
N SER A 111 -0.71 -2.65 9.51
CA SER A 111 -0.80 -3.69 8.49
C SER A 111 -2.12 -4.45 8.61
N MET A 112 -2.70 -4.81 7.47
CA MET A 112 -3.99 -5.51 7.40
C MET A 112 -5.22 -4.70 7.89
N SER A 113 -5.11 -3.38 8.04
CA SER A 113 -6.23 -2.50 8.43
C SER A 113 -7.29 -2.32 7.33
N GLY A 114 -6.99 -2.71 6.08
CA GLY A 114 -7.82 -2.41 4.92
C GLY A 114 -8.05 -0.91 4.75
N HIS A 115 -9.15 -0.54 4.10
CA HIS A 115 -9.58 0.87 4.00
C HIS A 115 -10.49 1.25 5.17
N SER A 116 -9.96 1.17 6.38
CA SER A 116 -10.65 1.66 7.58
C SER A 116 -10.40 3.15 7.78
N VAL A 117 -11.38 3.85 8.34
CA VAL A 117 -11.33 5.27 8.71
C VAL A 117 -11.88 5.40 10.12
N THR A 118 -11.20 6.18 10.96
CA THR A 118 -11.56 6.37 12.36
C THR A 118 -12.65 7.43 12.47
N ILE A 119 -13.85 7.00 12.91
CA ILE A 119 -15.03 7.86 13.00
C ILE A 119 -15.50 7.91 14.46
N ARG A 120 -15.84 9.10 14.96
CA ARG A 120 -16.31 9.39 16.34
C ARG A 120 -15.27 9.18 17.46
N GLU A 121 -14.06 8.76 17.12
CA GLU A 121 -12.93 8.72 18.05
C GLU A 121 -11.96 9.87 17.76
N THR A 122 -11.17 10.27 18.75
CA THR A 122 -10.19 11.34 18.59
C THR A 122 -8.87 10.77 18.11
N LEU A 123 -8.31 11.35 17.06
CA LEU A 123 -6.95 11.07 16.59
C LEU A 123 -5.97 12.09 17.17
N THR A 124 -4.78 11.63 17.54
CA THR A 124 -3.65 12.50 17.88
C THR A 124 -2.70 12.59 16.69
N ALA A 125 -2.17 13.78 16.43
CA ALA A 125 -1.11 14.01 15.45
C ALA A 125 0.06 14.72 16.15
N CYS A 126 1.25 14.11 16.10
CA CYS A 126 2.47 14.61 16.74
C CYS A 126 3.48 14.97 15.66
N SER A 127 4.02 16.20 15.71
CA SER A 127 5.13 16.57 14.83
C SER A 127 6.39 15.81 15.24
N VAL A 128 7.07 15.23 14.25
CA VAL A 128 8.32 14.48 14.44
C VAL A 128 9.35 14.89 13.39
N GLU A 129 10.63 14.66 13.69
CA GLU A 129 11.70 14.83 12.70
C GLU A 129 11.85 13.55 11.89
N LYS A 130 11.83 13.65 10.55
CA LYS A 130 12.04 12.49 9.67
C LYS A 130 12.95 12.82 8.51
N CYS A 131 14.25 12.53 8.66
CA CYS A 131 15.24 12.62 7.59
C CYS A 131 15.26 14.00 6.88
N GLY A 132 14.99 15.09 7.61
CA GLY A 132 14.90 16.46 7.06
C GLY A 132 13.55 16.85 6.43
N ALA A 133 12.56 15.95 6.39
CA ALA A 133 11.20 16.24 5.97
C ALA A 133 10.32 16.71 7.14
N THR A 134 9.33 17.56 6.87
CA THR A 134 8.25 17.86 7.82
C THR A 134 7.37 16.62 7.96
N ALA A 135 7.25 16.11 9.18
CA ALA A 135 6.58 14.84 9.42
C ALA A 135 5.60 14.89 10.60
N TYR A 136 4.49 14.18 10.44
CA TYR A 136 3.52 13.91 11.50
C TYR A 136 3.31 12.41 11.68
N GLU A 137 3.34 12.00 12.94
CA GLU A 137 2.93 10.70 13.42
C GLU A 137 1.48 10.78 13.88
N VAL A 138 0.61 9.89 13.39
CA VAL A 138 -0.84 9.93 13.67
C VAL A 138 -1.31 8.63 14.31
N SER A 139 -2.15 8.69 15.34
CA SER A 139 -2.68 7.50 16.03
C SER A 139 -3.75 6.72 15.24
N GLY A 140 -3.89 7.01 13.94
CA GLY A 140 -4.93 6.48 13.08
C GLY A 140 -4.40 5.51 12.03
N THR A 141 -5.28 5.13 11.10
CA THR A 141 -4.96 4.25 9.97
C THR A 141 -4.20 5.00 8.86
N PRO A 142 -3.63 4.30 7.86
CA PRO A 142 -3.02 4.97 6.70
C PRO A 142 -4.00 5.87 5.92
N ALA A 143 -5.28 5.48 5.83
CA ALA A 143 -6.31 6.31 5.22
C ALA A 143 -6.57 7.58 6.06
N ASP A 144 -6.65 7.46 7.39
CA ASP A 144 -6.75 8.62 8.29
C ASP A 144 -5.56 9.58 8.11
N CYS A 145 -4.33 9.05 8.02
CA CYS A 145 -3.12 9.86 7.84
C CYS A 145 -3.19 10.70 6.56
N VAL A 146 -3.55 10.07 5.44
CA VAL A 146 -3.66 10.75 4.15
C VAL A 146 -4.81 11.75 4.17
N SER A 147 -6.00 11.34 4.64
CA SER A 147 -7.17 12.22 4.71
C SER A 147 -6.91 13.45 5.59
N LEU A 148 -6.30 13.26 6.76
CA LEU A 148 -5.93 14.34 7.67
C LEU A 148 -4.88 15.28 7.06
N ALA A 149 -3.87 14.74 6.37
CA ALA A 149 -2.89 15.56 5.65
C ALA A 149 -3.55 16.41 4.55
N LEU A 150 -4.46 15.82 3.77
CA LEU A 150 -5.16 16.48 2.67
C LEU A 150 -6.26 17.45 3.13
N SER A 151 -6.68 17.37 4.40
CA SER A 151 -7.65 18.32 4.98
C SER A 151 -7.11 19.75 5.13
N GLY A 152 -5.78 19.93 5.05
CA GLY A 152 -5.11 21.21 5.31
C GLY A 152 -4.90 21.52 6.80
N ALA A 153 -5.23 20.59 7.70
CA ALA A 153 -5.06 20.79 9.14
C ALA A 153 -3.60 20.71 9.62
N LEU A 154 -2.76 19.92 8.94
CA LEU A 154 -1.37 19.67 9.35
C LEU A 154 -0.33 20.40 8.49
N PHE A 155 -0.64 20.67 7.22
CA PHE A 155 0.30 21.23 6.26
C PHE A 155 -0.25 22.49 5.61
N SER A 156 0.65 23.42 5.26
CA SER A 156 0.26 24.72 4.70
C SER A 156 0.07 24.71 3.18
N TRP A 157 0.47 23.63 2.49
CA TRP A 157 0.18 23.48 1.06
C TRP A 157 -1.29 23.09 0.85
N PRO A 158 -1.92 23.52 -0.26
CA PRO A 158 -3.33 23.24 -0.51
C PRO A 158 -3.58 21.78 -0.93
N LYS A 159 -2.63 21.17 -1.67
CA LYS A 159 -2.71 19.80 -2.17
C LYS A 159 -1.31 19.34 -2.59
N PRO A 160 -0.90 18.09 -2.34
CA PRO A 160 0.36 17.57 -2.86
C PRO A 160 0.21 17.16 -4.32
N ASP A 161 1.30 17.19 -5.07
CA ASP A 161 1.33 16.73 -6.46
C ASP A 161 1.20 15.21 -6.54
N LEU A 162 1.81 14.50 -5.59
CA LEU A 162 1.83 13.04 -5.53
C LEU A 162 1.75 12.54 -4.08
N VAL A 163 0.99 11.47 -3.86
CA VAL A 163 1.07 10.67 -2.63
C VAL A 163 1.79 9.34 -2.89
N VAL A 164 2.79 9.01 -2.08
CA VAL A 164 3.49 7.72 -2.13
C VAL A 164 3.27 6.96 -0.83
N SER A 165 2.66 5.78 -0.92
CA SER A 165 2.44 4.87 0.20
C SER A 165 3.45 3.72 0.15
N GLY A 166 4.45 3.73 1.03
CA GLY A 166 5.48 2.70 1.13
C GLY A 166 6.87 3.22 1.54
N VAL A 167 7.94 2.44 1.33
CA VAL A 167 7.96 1.06 0.82
C VAL A 167 7.53 0.09 1.91
N ASN A 168 6.51 -0.75 1.64
CA ASN A 168 5.96 -1.68 2.63
C ASN A 168 6.59 -3.07 2.51
N LYS A 169 6.69 -3.77 3.64
CA LYS A 169 7.07 -5.19 3.66
C LYS A 169 5.88 -6.09 3.35
N GLY A 170 6.08 -7.00 2.40
CA GLY A 170 5.09 -8.00 2.02
C GLY A 170 4.31 -7.59 0.77
N SER A 171 3.76 -8.58 0.06
CA SER A 171 3.05 -8.32 -1.19
C SER A 171 1.57 -8.01 -0.94
N SER A 172 1.06 -7.03 -1.68
CA SER A 172 -0.37 -6.70 -1.78
C SER A 172 -0.94 -7.04 -3.17
N CYS A 173 -0.39 -8.05 -3.86
CA CYS A 173 -0.93 -8.59 -5.11
C CYS A 173 -2.35 -9.12 -4.94
N GLY A 174 -3.12 -9.06 -6.03
CA GLY A 174 -4.43 -9.65 -6.11
C GLY A 174 -5.40 -9.15 -5.03
N ASN A 175 -6.25 -10.04 -4.54
CA ASN A 175 -7.23 -9.77 -3.50
C ASN A 175 -6.61 -9.44 -2.12
N ASN A 176 -5.31 -9.64 -1.89
CA ASN A 176 -4.65 -9.12 -0.68
C ASN A 176 -4.67 -7.58 -0.62
N MET A 177 -4.83 -6.89 -1.76
CA MET A 177 -4.95 -5.43 -1.80
C MET A 177 -6.12 -4.89 -0.96
N PHE A 178 -7.18 -5.67 -0.76
CA PHE A 178 -8.35 -5.25 0.01
C PHE A 178 -8.07 -5.20 1.52
N TYR A 179 -7.07 -5.94 1.98
CA TYR A 179 -6.64 -5.95 3.38
C TYR A 179 -5.46 -4.99 3.62
N SER A 180 -4.73 -4.60 2.58
CA SER A 180 -3.56 -3.72 2.73
C SER A 180 -3.95 -2.30 3.12
N GLY A 181 -3.41 -1.83 4.25
CA GLY A 181 -3.50 -0.44 4.67
C GLY A 181 -2.70 0.48 3.76
N ALA A 182 -1.59 -0.01 3.19
CA ALA A 182 -0.79 0.78 2.26
C ALA A 182 -1.56 1.12 0.98
N VAL A 183 -2.25 0.13 0.41
CA VAL A 183 -3.15 0.34 -0.73
C VAL A 183 -4.27 1.29 -0.34
N ALA A 184 -4.82 1.19 0.88
CA ALA A 184 -5.85 2.11 1.37
C ALA A 184 -5.35 3.56 1.44
N GLY A 185 -4.15 3.82 1.95
CA GLY A 185 -3.57 5.18 1.96
C GLY A 185 -3.44 5.78 0.56
N ALA A 186 -2.93 5.00 -0.40
CA ALA A 186 -2.88 5.43 -1.81
C ALA A 186 -4.28 5.62 -2.42
N ARG A 187 -5.25 4.76 -2.05
CA ARG A 187 -6.63 4.85 -2.52
C ARG A 187 -7.35 6.08 -1.96
N GLU A 188 -7.11 6.42 -0.70
CA GLU A 188 -7.64 7.63 -0.08
C GLU A 188 -7.16 8.89 -0.82
N ALA A 189 -5.87 8.95 -1.16
CA ALA A 189 -5.33 10.03 -1.98
C ALA A 189 -6.07 10.14 -3.34
N LEU A 190 -6.31 9.00 -4.01
CA LEU A 190 -7.05 8.97 -5.27
C LEU A 190 -8.51 9.42 -5.11
N ILE A 191 -9.18 9.06 -4.02
CA ILE A 191 -10.54 9.51 -3.68
C ILE A 191 -10.57 11.04 -3.54
N CYS A 192 -9.54 11.63 -2.92
CA CYS A 192 -9.33 13.09 -2.84
C CYS A 192 -8.81 13.71 -4.16
N GLY A 193 -8.74 12.93 -5.23
CA GLY A 193 -8.33 13.34 -6.56
C GLY A 193 -6.84 13.66 -6.68
N VAL A 194 -5.99 13.15 -5.78
CA VAL A 194 -4.54 13.26 -5.83
C VAL A 194 -3.95 12.01 -6.51
N PRO A 195 -3.05 12.13 -7.50
CA PRO A 195 -2.30 11.00 -8.02
C PRO A 195 -1.56 10.24 -6.91
N SER A 196 -1.51 8.91 -7.00
CA SER A 196 -0.88 8.12 -5.94
C SER A 196 -0.22 6.82 -6.40
N LEU A 197 0.82 6.44 -5.68
CA LEU A 197 1.57 5.20 -5.85
C LEU A 197 1.52 4.41 -4.53
N CYS A 198 1.27 3.11 -4.62
CA CYS A 198 1.50 2.16 -3.52
C CYS A 198 2.70 1.30 -3.89
N ILE A 199 3.71 1.23 -3.03
CA ILE A 199 4.96 0.50 -3.29
C ILE A 199 5.18 -0.54 -2.21
N SER A 200 5.28 -1.80 -2.62
CA SER A 200 5.52 -2.91 -1.71
C SER A 200 6.63 -3.82 -2.23
N LEU A 201 7.48 -4.27 -1.32
CA LEU A 201 8.51 -5.27 -1.59
C LEU A 201 7.96 -6.64 -1.21
N ASN A 202 8.10 -7.63 -2.10
CA ASN A 202 7.83 -9.04 -1.82
C ASN A 202 8.85 -9.60 -0.82
N TRP A 203 8.72 -9.16 0.42
CA TRP A 203 9.60 -9.43 1.52
C TRP A 203 9.23 -10.76 2.17
N LYS A 204 10.15 -11.72 2.11
CA LYS A 204 10.02 -13.04 2.75
C LYS A 204 10.89 -13.11 3.99
N LYS A 205 10.28 -13.43 5.14
CA LYS A 205 10.90 -13.38 6.48
C LYS A 205 12.17 -14.24 6.62
N ASP A 206 12.27 -15.34 5.88
CA ASP A 206 13.32 -16.34 6.08
C ASP A 206 14.58 -16.13 5.22
N MET A 207 14.67 -15.05 4.42
CA MET A 207 15.66 -14.96 3.33
C MET A 207 16.38 -13.60 3.17
N ARG A 208 16.31 -12.64 4.12
CA ARG A 208 16.52 -11.20 3.78
C ARG A 208 17.10 -10.28 4.85
N TYR A 209 17.67 -9.17 4.35
CA TYR A 209 18.28 -8.06 5.10
C TYR A 209 17.56 -6.74 4.82
N GLU A 210 17.56 -5.80 5.77
CA GLU A 210 16.95 -4.47 5.61
C GLU A 210 17.45 -3.71 4.37
N SER A 211 18.64 -4.06 3.87
CA SER A 211 19.17 -3.56 2.59
C SER A 211 18.24 -3.79 1.40
N ASP A 212 17.42 -4.85 1.38
CA ASP A 212 16.52 -5.09 0.26
C ASP A 212 15.43 -3.99 0.17
N LEU A 213 15.04 -3.37 1.29
CA LEU A 213 14.12 -2.23 1.27
C LEU A 213 14.78 -1.00 0.65
N LYS A 214 16.07 -0.79 0.93
CA LYS A 214 16.85 0.27 0.30
C LYS A 214 16.99 0.05 -1.21
N ASP A 215 17.23 -1.20 -1.62
CA ASP A 215 17.29 -1.57 -3.03
C ASP A 215 15.92 -1.39 -3.73
N ALA A 216 14.83 -1.70 -3.05
CA ALA A 216 13.48 -1.44 -3.51
C ALA A 216 13.23 0.06 -3.76
N VAL A 217 13.69 0.93 -2.85
CA VAL A 217 13.63 2.39 -3.06
C VAL A 217 14.38 2.79 -4.33
N ILE A 218 15.60 2.28 -4.54
CA ILE A 218 16.39 2.56 -5.75
C ILE A 218 15.64 2.17 -7.03
N VAL A 219 14.98 1.00 -7.03
CA VAL A 219 14.19 0.52 -8.18
C VAL A 219 12.99 1.43 -8.49
N CYS A 220 12.37 2.03 -7.46
CA CYS A 220 11.15 2.82 -7.61
C CYS A 220 11.36 4.33 -7.83
N LEU A 221 12.51 4.90 -7.45
CA LEU A 221 12.79 6.33 -7.67
C LEU A 221 12.52 6.80 -9.12
N PRO A 222 12.95 6.07 -10.18
CA PRO A 222 12.65 6.47 -11.55
C PRO A 222 11.14 6.58 -11.87
N LEU A 223 10.31 5.74 -11.23
CA LEU A 223 8.85 5.79 -11.40
C LEU A 223 8.26 7.01 -10.68
N ILE A 224 8.74 7.34 -9.48
CA ILE A 224 8.32 8.54 -8.74
C ILE A 224 8.68 9.79 -9.55
N HIS A 225 9.90 9.85 -10.09
CA HIS A 225 10.35 10.97 -10.93
C HIS A 225 9.52 11.12 -12.19
N ALA A 226 9.22 10.00 -12.86
CA ALA A 226 8.37 10.00 -14.04
C ALA A 226 6.94 10.44 -13.72
N ALA A 227 6.38 9.97 -12.60
CA ALA A 227 5.04 10.35 -12.16
C ALA A 227 4.94 11.86 -11.93
N VAL A 228 5.81 12.43 -11.08
CA VAL A 228 5.81 13.88 -10.81
C VAL A 228 5.99 14.69 -12.08
N ARG A 229 7.00 14.37 -12.90
CA ARG A 229 7.24 15.06 -14.18
C ARG A 229 6.02 15.04 -15.09
N ASP A 230 5.32 13.91 -15.18
CA ASP A 230 4.16 13.77 -16.06
C ASP A 230 2.90 14.42 -15.46
N ILE A 231 2.82 14.55 -14.14
CA ILE A 231 1.78 15.32 -13.43
C ILE A 231 1.93 16.80 -13.75
N GLU A 232 3.14 17.35 -13.62
CA GLU A 232 3.45 18.75 -13.95
C GLU A 232 3.14 19.08 -15.42
N ARG A 233 3.33 18.11 -16.32
CA ARG A 233 3.01 18.24 -17.76
C ARG A 233 1.53 18.01 -18.08
N GLY A 234 0.71 17.61 -17.11
CA GLY A 234 -0.69 17.25 -17.32
C GLY A 234 -0.90 15.98 -18.14
N THR A 235 0.13 15.14 -18.29
CA THR A 235 0.10 13.89 -19.07
C THR A 235 -0.04 12.65 -18.20
N PHE A 236 0.10 12.78 -16.87
CA PHE A 236 -0.12 11.65 -15.95
C PHE A 236 -1.58 11.18 -16.05
N PRO A 237 -1.80 9.88 -16.27
CA PRO A 237 -3.16 9.37 -16.41
C PRO A 237 -4.00 9.62 -15.16
N LYS A 238 -5.25 10.03 -15.37
CA LYS A 238 -6.19 10.33 -14.27
C LYS A 238 -6.99 9.07 -13.89
N SER A 239 -7.57 9.09 -12.69
CA SER A 239 -8.60 8.13 -12.24
C SER A 239 -8.11 6.72 -11.89
N PHE A 240 -6.80 6.54 -11.67
CA PHE A 240 -6.26 5.33 -11.04
C PHE A 240 -5.07 5.65 -10.13
N LEU A 241 -4.77 4.71 -9.23
CA LEU A 241 -3.51 4.64 -8.50
C LEU A 241 -2.66 3.49 -9.07
N LEU A 242 -1.34 3.57 -8.93
CA LEU A 242 -0.45 2.48 -9.35
C LEU A 242 -0.04 1.65 -8.14
N ASN A 243 -0.42 0.37 -8.12
CA ASN A 243 0.11 -0.60 -7.17
C ASN A 243 1.37 -1.24 -7.75
N ILE A 244 2.52 -1.01 -7.12
CA ILE A 244 3.85 -1.40 -7.58
C ILE A 244 4.39 -2.48 -6.64
N GLN A 245 4.63 -3.67 -7.18
CA GLN A 245 5.12 -4.83 -6.44
C GLN A 245 6.51 -5.18 -6.91
N ILE A 246 7.48 -5.04 -6.01
CA ILE A 246 8.89 -5.26 -6.29
C ILE A 246 9.22 -6.70 -5.93
N PRO A 247 9.90 -7.46 -6.82
CA PRO A 247 10.22 -8.84 -6.55
C PRO A 247 11.20 -8.94 -5.38
N SER A 248 11.27 -10.15 -4.85
CA SER A 248 12.15 -10.51 -3.76
C SER A 248 13.63 -10.10 -4.02
N CYS A 249 14.15 -10.07 -5.23
CA CYS A 249 15.51 -9.54 -5.45
C CYS A 249 15.40 -8.23 -6.23
N PRO A 250 15.27 -7.04 -5.58
CA PRO A 250 14.97 -5.81 -6.29
C PRO A 250 16.00 -5.50 -7.37
N LEU A 251 17.30 -5.61 -7.07
CA LEU A 251 18.36 -5.30 -8.04
C LEU A 251 18.49 -6.32 -9.17
N MET A 252 17.96 -7.53 -8.99
CA MET A 252 17.98 -8.61 -9.99
C MET A 252 16.65 -8.72 -10.76
N ASN A 253 15.79 -7.71 -10.67
CA ASN A 253 14.52 -7.70 -11.38
C ASN A 253 14.72 -7.74 -12.90
N LYS A 254 13.78 -8.36 -13.62
CA LYS A 254 13.80 -8.51 -15.10
C LYS A 254 13.24 -7.28 -15.84
N GLY A 255 12.98 -6.19 -15.14
CA GLY A 255 12.31 -4.98 -15.63
C GLY A 255 10.90 -4.82 -15.09
N PHE A 256 10.17 -3.87 -15.68
CA PHE A 256 8.79 -3.52 -15.30
C PHE A 256 7.78 -4.20 -16.22
N LYS A 257 6.71 -4.76 -15.65
CA LYS A 257 5.59 -5.36 -16.38
C LYS A 257 4.28 -4.75 -15.88
N VAL A 258 3.47 -4.22 -16.80
CA VAL A 258 2.09 -3.83 -16.48
C VAL A 258 1.27 -5.10 -16.32
N SER A 259 0.51 -5.18 -15.22
CA SER A 259 -0.23 -6.37 -14.83
C SER A 259 -1.71 -6.08 -14.52
N LYS A 260 -2.53 -7.13 -14.58
CA LYS A 260 -3.90 -7.17 -14.09
C LYS A 260 -3.92 -7.64 -12.64
N GLN A 261 -4.88 -7.15 -11.87
CA GLN A 261 -5.17 -7.69 -10.55
C GLN A 261 -5.51 -9.18 -10.66
N SER A 262 -4.78 -10.03 -9.94
CA SER A 262 -5.12 -11.44 -9.79
C SER A 262 -6.21 -11.66 -8.74
N LEU A 263 -6.76 -12.88 -8.69
CA LEU A 263 -7.63 -13.31 -7.59
C LEU A 263 -6.83 -13.83 -6.37
N TRP A 264 -5.50 -13.72 -6.42
CA TRP A 264 -4.62 -14.25 -5.38
C TRP A 264 -4.86 -13.57 -4.05
N ARG A 265 -4.91 -14.37 -2.98
CA ARG A 265 -4.97 -13.91 -1.60
C ARG A 265 -4.41 -14.96 -0.67
N SER A 266 -3.87 -14.51 0.45
CA SER A 266 -3.55 -15.41 1.56
C SER A 266 -4.85 -16.01 2.11
N PHE A 267 -4.79 -17.29 2.45
CA PHE A 267 -5.92 -18.02 3.01
C PHE A 267 -6.13 -17.63 4.47
N LEU A 268 -7.40 -17.42 4.85
CA LEU A 268 -7.79 -17.05 6.21
C LEU A 268 -8.04 -18.32 7.03
N SER A 269 -7.16 -18.62 7.97
CA SER A 269 -7.22 -19.81 8.82
C SER A 269 -7.57 -19.41 10.26
N TRP A 270 -8.74 -19.84 10.75
CA TRP A 270 -9.15 -19.59 12.13
C TRP A 270 -8.70 -20.73 13.04
N ARG A 271 -7.87 -20.42 14.04
CA ARG A 271 -7.40 -21.37 15.05
C ARG A 271 -8.05 -21.11 16.39
N ALA A 272 -8.59 -22.16 17.02
CA ALA A 272 -9.04 -22.07 18.40
C ALA A 272 -7.82 -21.90 19.33
N VAL A 273 -7.88 -20.94 20.24
CA VAL A 273 -6.80 -20.64 21.20
C VAL A 273 -7.33 -20.68 22.63
N SER A 274 -6.44 -20.93 23.59
CA SER A 274 -6.80 -20.82 25.02
C SER A 274 -6.74 -19.36 25.46
N ALA A 275 -7.53 -19.00 26.48
CA ALA A 275 -7.59 -17.64 27.03
C ALA A 275 -6.24 -17.11 27.55
N ASN A 276 -5.27 -17.99 27.85
CA ASN A 276 -4.05 -17.66 28.61
C ASN A 276 -2.75 -17.74 27.79
N ARG A 277 -2.76 -17.41 26.50
CA ARG A 277 -1.52 -17.18 25.75
C ARG A 277 -1.64 -15.96 24.87
N ASP A 278 -1.32 -14.80 25.44
CA ASP A 278 -0.74 -13.70 24.68
C ASP A 278 0.67 -14.12 24.25
N PRO A 279 0.94 -14.32 22.94
CA PRO A 279 2.29 -14.56 22.45
C PRO A 279 3.13 -13.27 22.42
N SER A 280 2.49 -12.10 22.53
CA SER A 280 3.11 -10.78 22.51
C SER A 280 3.97 -10.46 23.73
N ALA A 281 3.75 -11.14 24.86
CA ALA A 281 4.54 -10.97 26.08
C ALA A 281 5.86 -11.80 26.09
N GLY A 282 6.10 -12.63 25.08
CA GLY A 282 7.25 -13.56 25.03
C GLY A 282 8.58 -12.97 24.55
N HIS A 283 8.65 -11.67 24.23
CA HIS A 283 9.88 -11.01 23.77
C HIS A 283 10.47 -10.01 24.77
N PHE A 284 9.94 -9.94 25.99
CA PHE A 284 10.41 -9.01 27.01
C PHE A 284 10.77 -9.69 28.33
N MET A 285 11.52 -10.81 28.34
CA MET A 285 12.28 -11.27 29.53
C MET A 285 13.40 -12.25 29.14
N SER A 286 14.45 -11.79 28.47
CA SER A 286 15.77 -12.44 28.59
C SER A 286 16.56 -11.71 29.67
N ASN A 287 16.96 -12.45 30.71
CA ASN A 287 17.93 -12.08 31.77
C ASN A 287 17.44 -11.81 33.19
N GLN A 288 16.35 -12.42 33.69
CA GLN A 288 16.28 -12.77 35.12
C GLN A 288 15.59 -14.12 35.34
N GLN A 289 16.36 -15.13 35.76
CA GLN A 289 15.83 -16.37 36.33
C GLN A 289 15.18 -16.03 37.68
N SER A 290 13.88 -15.71 37.66
CA SER A 290 13.17 -15.31 38.88
C SER A 290 12.65 -16.52 39.66
N LEU A 291 12.69 -16.40 40.98
CA LEU A 291 12.39 -17.38 42.03
C LEU A 291 11.11 -18.22 41.89
N GLY A 292 10.19 -17.89 40.97
CA GLY A 292 8.89 -18.54 40.81
C GLY A 292 8.97 -20.03 40.47
N ILE A 293 9.99 -20.46 39.72
CA ILE A 293 10.17 -21.88 39.36
C ILE A 293 10.60 -22.72 40.58
N LYS A 294 11.39 -22.16 41.50
CA LYS A 294 11.81 -22.87 42.73
C LYS A 294 10.66 -23.05 43.73
N LEU A 295 9.73 -22.08 43.81
CA LEU A 295 8.53 -22.18 44.66
C LEU A 295 7.52 -23.20 44.15
N ALA A 296 7.39 -23.35 42.83
CA ALA A 296 6.52 -24.35 42.20
C ALA A 296 7.04 -25.79 42.34
N GLN A 297 8.35 -25.98 42.55
CA GLN A 297 8.92 -27.30 42.85
C GLN A 297 8.64 -27.71 44.31
N LEU A 298 8.77 -26.79 45.26
CA LEU A 298 8.52 -27.03 46.69
C LEU A 298 7.06 -27.33 47.03
N SER A 299 6.11 -26.79 46.26
CA SER A 299 4.68 -27.11 46.42
C SER A 299 4.31 -28.50 45.89
N ARG A 300 5.09 -29.04 44.96
CA ARG A 300 4.82 -30.34 44.33
C ARG A 300 5.25 -31.52 45.20
N ASP A 301 6.31 -31.36 45.99
CA ASP A 301 6.78 -32.40 46.93
C ASP A 301 5.92 -32.49 48.20
N ALA A 302 5.26 -31.40 48.61
CA ALA A 302 4.34 -31.39 49.74
C ALA A 302 3.00 -32.10 49.44
N SER A 303 2.54 -32.13 48.18
CA SER A 303 1.31 -32.82 47.78
C SER A 303 1.49 -34.33 47.53
N ALA A 304 2.72 -34.82 47.33
CA ALA A 304 2.98 -36.24 47.08
C ALA A 304 2.91 -37.13 48.35
N ALA A 305 2.96 -36.54 49.55
CA ALA A 305 2.92 -37.28 50.83
C ALA A 305 1.49 -37.58 51.35
N GLY A 306 0.44 -37.02 50.72
CA GLY A 306 -0.94 -37.11 51.22
C GLY A 306 -1.86 -38.14 50.54
N ALA A 307 -1.45 -38.76 49.43
CA ALA A 307 -2.36 -39.54 48.57
C ALA A 307 -1.96 -41.01 48.40
N ALA A 308 -1.32 -41.62 49.41
CA ALA A 308 -1.16 -43.07 49.49
C ALA A 308 -2.34 -43.69 50.26
N ARG A 309 -3.46 -43.98 49.59
CA ARG A 309 -4.42 -45.06 49.94
C ARG A 309 -5.57 -45.16 48.93
N ARG A 310 -5.72 -46.37 48.36
CA ARG A 310 -6.90 -47.02 47.71
C ARG A 310 -6.98 -47.00 46.16
N LEU A 311 -6.39 -48.06 45.59
CA LEU A 311 -6.89 -49.05 44.62
C LEU A 311 -7.98 -48.70 43.58
N ASN A 312 -7.59 -48.88 42.31
CA ASN A 312 -8.24 -49.54 41.15
C ASN A 312 -9.76 -49.41 40.93
N ILE A 313 -10.15 -48.82 39.78
CA ILE A 313 -11.08 -49.39 38.77
C ILE A 313 -10.97 -48.59 37.45
N HIS A 314 -11.31 -49.28 36.36
CA HIS A 314 -11.05 -49.04 34.94
C HIS A 314 -11.71 -47.80 34.28
N ARG A 315 -10.98 -47.30 33.26
CA ARG A 315 -11.39 -46.61 32.00
C ARG A 315 -12.14 -45.26 32.05
N LYS A 316 -11.33 -44.26 31.65
CA LYS A 316 -11.58 -42.88 31.19
C LYS A 316 -12.91 -42.65 30.45
N ASN A 317 -13.79 -41.88 31.09
CA ASN A 317 -14.47 -40.71 30.52
C ASN A 317 -14.05 -39.52 31.38
N VAL A 318 -13.60 -38.42 30.77
CA VAL A 318 -13.26 -37.19 31.51
C VAL A 318 -14.51 -36.34 31.59
N GLU A 319 -15.33 -36.60 32.61
CA GLU A 319 -16.27 -35.64 33.17
C GLU A 319 -15.52 -34.81 34.20
N ILE A 320 -15.51 -33.49 34.04
CA ILE A 320 -15.02 -32.56 35.05
C ILE A 320 -16.26 -32.10 35.82
N GLU A 321 -16.57 -32.79 36.92
CA GLU A 321 -17.51 -32.29 37.92
C GLU A 321 -16.82 -31.22 38.77
N SER A 322 -17.39 -30.01 38.73
CA SER A 322 -17.04 -28.90 39.61
C SER A 322 -17.74 -29.08 40.95
N VAL A 323 -16.99 -29.21 42.05
CA VAL A 323 -17.54 -29.24 43.41
C VAL A 323 -18.07 -27.87 43.77
N GLY A 324 -19.39 -27.79 43.98
CA GLY A 324 -20.09 -26.57 44.33
C GLY A 324 -19.67 -26.02 45.71
N VAL A 325 -19.29 -24.74 45.73
CA VAL A 325 -19.39 -23.90 46.92
C VAL A 325 -20.58 -22.97 46.70
N ALA A 326 -21.57 -23.08 47.57
CA ALA A 326 -22.80 -22.32 47.52
C ALA A 326 -22.55 -20.82 47.62
N GLY A 327 -22.79 -20.11 46.52
CA GLY A 327 -22.79 -18.65 46.46
C GLY A 327 -23.72 -18.19 45.34
N LYS A 328 -24.84 -17.56 45.73
CA LYS A 328 -25.78 -16.71 44.97
C LYS A 328 -25.88 -16.92 43.44
N PHE A 329 -27.06 -17.33 42.99
CA PHE A 329 -27.49 -17.22 41.59
C PHE A 329 -27.30 -15.80 41.04
N SER A 330 -26.38 -15.62 40.10
CA SER A 330 -26.46 -14.57 39.07
C SER A 330 -25.49 -14.85 37.92
N SER A 331 -25.97 -14.61 36.70
CA SER A 331 -25.34 -14.75 35.38
C SER A 331 -25.35 -16.16 34.77
N GLN A 332 -26.02 -16.29 33.62
CA GLN A 332 -25.78 -17.40 32.69
C GLN A 332 -24.26 -17.47 32.45
N GLU A 333 -23.62 -18.58 32.82
CA GLU A 333 -22.22 -18.81 32.49
C GLU A 333 -22.08 -18.82 30.96
N THR A 334 -21.68 -17.68 30.40
CA THR A 334 -21.44 -17.57 28.97
C THR A 334 -20.11 -18.25 28.66
N VAL A 335 -20.17 -19.38 27.96
CA VAL A 335 -18.98 -20.11 27.51
C VAL A 335 -18.26 -19.27 26.44
N LYS A 336 -17.17 -18.60 26.82
CA LYS A 336 -16.32 -17.86 25.89
C LYS A 336 -15.37 -18.80 25.15
N LYS A 337 -15.38 -18.74 23.82
CA LYS A 337 -14.42 -19.42 22.94
C LYS A 337 -13.52 -18.39 22.29
N TYR A 338 -12.22 -18.63 22.29
CA TYR A 338 -11.22 -17.71 21.74
C TYR A 338 -10.66 -18.26 20.43
N PHE A 339 -10.53 -17.40 19.44
CA PHE A 339 -10.00 -17.74 18.13
C PHE A 339 -8.95 -16.71 17.71
N ARG A 340 -7.98 -17.15 16.93
CA ARG A 340 -6.99 -16.30 16.27
C ARG A 340 -7.05 -16.54 14.78
N LEU A 341 -6.96 -15.46 14.01
CA LEU A 341 -6.81 -15.51 12.56
C LEU A 341 -5.32 -15.60 12.20
N GLU A 342 -4.98 -16.55 11.35
CA GLU A 342 -3.64 -16.69 10.77
C GLU A 342 -3.75 -16.68 9.24
N LEU A 343 -2.76 -16.08 8.58
CA LEU A 343 -2.64 -16.06 7.13
C LEU A 343 -1.77 -17.24 6.69
N GLU A 344 -2.28 -18.04 5.76
CA GLU A 344 -1.53 -19.13 5.15
C GLU A 344 -1.38 -18.85 3.65
N ASP A 345 -0.14 -18.80 3.17
CA ASP A 345 0.14 -18.68 1.75
C ASP A 345 0.04 -20.07 1.10
N LYS A 346 -0.77 -20.16 0.04
CA LYS A 346 -0.85 -21.34 -0.81
C LYS A 346 -0.41 -20.98 -2.21
N ASP A 347 0.41 -21.84 -2.81
CA ASP A 347 0.78 -21.71 -4.21
C ASP A 347 -0.48 -21.81 -5.07
N GLN A 348 -0.77 -20.76 -5.81
CA GLN A 348 -1.91 -20.71 -6.71
C GLN A 348 -1.39 -20.87 -8.14
N LYS A 349 -1.69 -22.02 -8.76
CA LYS A 349 -1.37 -22.25 -10.17
C LYS A 349 -2.35 -21.48 -11.05
N ASN A 350 -2.03 -20.23 -11.35
CA ASN A 350 -2.72 -19.47 -12.39
C ASN A 350 -1.88 -19.47 -13.67
N ALA A 351 -2.54 -19.75 -14.81
CA ALA A 351 -1.88 -19.82 -16.11
C ALA A 351 -1.73 -18.46 -16.82
N ASP A 352 -2.45 -17.43 -16.36
CA ASP A 352 -2.41 -16.10 -16.97
C ASP A 352 -1.13 -15.35 -16.55
N GLU A 353 -0.25 -15.12 -17.52
CA GLU A 353 1.04 -14.44 -17.34
C GLU A 353 0.89 -12.94 -17.06
N ASP A 354 -0.25 -12.33 -17.39
CA ASP A 354 -0.48 -10.89 -17.18
C ASP A 354 -0.91 -10.56 -15.75
N LEU A 355 -1.05 -11.55 -14.88
CA LEU A 355 -1.41 -11.37 -13.49
C LEU A 355 -0.26 -10.80 -12.65
N ASP A 356 -0.59 -9.91 -11.74
CA ASP A 356 0.37 -9.23 -10.86
C ASP A 356 1.22 -10.19 -10.02
N TYR A 357 0.59 -11.18 -9.40
CA TYR A 357 1.27 -12.24 -8.66
C TYR A 357 2.22 -13.04 -9.56
N LYS A 358 1.81 -13.36 -10.78
CA LYS A 358 2.62 -14.15 -11.72
C LYS A 358 3.83 -13.36 -12.21
N ALA A 359 3.64 -12.09 -12.59
CA ALA A 359 4.73 -11.19 -12.95
C ALA A 359 5.78 -11.06 -11.81
N LEU A 360 5.30 -10.98 -10.57
CA LEU A 360 6.14 -10.89 -9.38
C LEU A 360 6.94 -12.18 -9.13
N GLU A 361 6.31 -13.35 -9.28
CA GLU A 361 7.00 -14.66 -9.21
C GLU A 361 8.04 -14.83 -10.31
N ASP A 362 7.73 -14.36 -11.52
CA ASP A 362 8.64 -14.42 -12.66
C ASP A 362 9.81 -13.42 -12.54
N GLY A 363 9.85 -12.60 -11.48
CA GLY A 363 10.95 -11.69 -11.16
C GLY A 363 10.85 -10.32 -11.82
N PHE A 364 9.67 -9.92 -12.29
CA PHE A 364 9.42 -8.55 -12.76
C PHE A 364 8.92 -7.66 -11.62
N VAL A 365 9.13 -6.35 -11.76
CA VAL A 365 8.37 -5.35 -11.01
C VAL A 365 6.98 -5.28 -11.62
N ALA A 366 5.97 -5.74 -10.89
CA ALA A 366 4.59 -5.72 -11.37
C ALA A 366 3.96 -4.36 -11.09
N ILE A 367 3.32 -3.76 -12.10
CA ILE A 367 2.62 -2.48 -12.02
C ILE A 367 1.16 -2.72 -12.36
N THR A 368 0.30 -2.65 -11.35
CA THR A 368 -1.15 -2.85 -11.49
C THR A 368 -1.88 -1.53 -11.31
N PRO A 369 -2.43 -0.92 -12.37
CA PRO A 369 -3.31 0.23 -12.25
C PRO A 369 -4.63 -0.18 -11.57
N LEU A 370 -5.00 0.52 -10.49
CA LEU A 370 -6.25 0.28 -9.77
C LEU A 370 -7.17 1.50 -9.90
N SER A 371 -8.37 1.29 -10.45
CA SER A 371 -9.41 2.32 -10.54
C SER A 371 -10.40 2.20 -9.37
N LEU A 372 -11.08 3.31 -9.07
CA LEU A 372 -12.21 3.32 -8.14
C LEU A 372 -13.47 2.67 -8.76
N ASN A 373 -13.56 2.66 -10.10
CA ASN A 373 -14.69 2.07 -10.82
C ASN A 373 -14.32 0.70 -11.40
N PRO A 374 -15.17 -0.33 -11.24
CA PRO A 374 -14.94 -1.62 -11.87
C PRO A 374 -14.93 -1.52 -13.40
N ALA A 375 -14.03 -2.24 -14.06
CA ALA A 375 -13.97 -2.28 -15.53
C ALA A 375 -15.28 -2.79 -16.18
N ASN A 376 -16.01 -3.66 -15.48
CA ASN A 376 -17.23 -4.31 -15.97
C ASN A 376 -18.50 -3.66 -15.41
N TRP A 377 -18.45 -2.40 -14.96
CA TRP A 377 -19.59 -1.72 -14.34
C TRP A 377 -20.88 -1.80 -15.19
N ILE A 378 -20.76 -1.62 -16.51
CA ILE A 378 -21.89 -1.67 -17.45
C ILE A 378 -22.52 -3.07 -17.51
N GLU A 379 -21.71 -4.12 -17.53
CA GLU A 379 -22.18 -5.51 -17.56
C GLU A 379 -22.87 -5.89 -16.25
N ILE A 380 -22.31 -5.47 -15.12
CA ILE A 380 -22.89 -5.69 -13.79
C ILE A 380 -24.24 -5.00 -13.69
N GLN A 381 -24.31 -3.73 -14.09
CA GLN A 381 -25.55 -2.96 -14.07
C GLN A 381 -26.62 -3.59 -14.98
N SER A 382 -26.25 -3.96 -16.20
CA SER A 382 -27.16 -4.61 -17.15
C SER A 382 -27.68 -5.94 -16.61
N SER A 383 -26.81 -6.76 -16.02
CA SER A 383 -27.18 -8.05 -15.44
C SER A 383 -28.12 -7.88 -14.24
N ALA A 384 -27.84 -6.91 -13.37
CA ALA A 384 -28.69 -6.59 -12.23
C ALA A 384 -30.06 -6.06 -12.66
N SER A 385 -30.11 -5.16 -13.64
CA SER A 385 -31.37 -4.64 -14.19
C SER A 385 -32.22 -5.74 -14.83
N ASN A 386 -31.62 -6.63 -15.61
CA ASN A 386 -32.33 -7.76 -16.21
C ASN A 386 -32.88 -8.70 -15.14
N TRP A 387 -32.07 -9.02 -14.12
CA TRP A 387 -32.51 -9.88 -13.03
C TRP A 387 -33.67 -9.26 -12.24
N LEU A 388 -33.61 -7.96 -11.92
CA LEU A 388 -34.69 -7.26 -11.23
C LEU A 388 -35.99 -7.25 -12.03
N ALA A 389 -35.92 -7.04 -13.35
CA ALA A 389 -37.09 -7.07 -14.22
C ALA A 389 -37.80 -8.44 -14.20
N VAL A 390 -37.03 -9.53 -14.23
CA VAL A 390 -37.58 -10.90 -14.15
C VAL A 390 -38.12 -11.21 -12.75
N ALA A 391 -37.38 -10.84 -11.70
CA ALA A 391 -37.75 -11.13 -10.32
C ALA A 391 -39.09 -10.47 -9.93
N LEU A 392 -39.29 -9.21 -10.34
CA LEU A 392 -40.49 -8.44 -10.00
C LEU A 392 -41.70 -8.73 -10.90
N ALA A 393 -41.48 -9.23 -12.13
CA ALA A 393 -42.57 -9.60 -13.03
C ALA A 393 -43.28 -10.90 -12.61
N ASN A 394 -42.62 -11.77 -11.84
CA ASN A 394 -43.21 -13.02 -11.34
C ASN A 394 -44.02 -12.86 -10.04
N GLU A 395 -44.04 -11.64 -9.47
CA GLU A 395 -44.82 -11.30 -8.27
C GLU A 395 -46.12 -10.52 -8.59
N GLN A 396 -46.37 -10.23 -9.87
CA GLN A 396 -47.61 -9.63 -10.38
C GLN A 396 -48.42 -10.67 -11.14
#